data_AF-A0A3M1R3F4-F1
#
_entry.id   AF-A0A3M1R3F4-F1
#
_cell.length_a   1.000
_cell.length_b   1.000
_cell.length_c   1.000
_cell.angle_alpha   90.00
_cell.angle_beta   90.00
_cell.angle_gamma   90.00
#
_symmetry.space_group_name_H-M   'P 1'
#
loop_
_entity.id
_entity.type
_entity.pdbx_description
1 polymer ?
#
loop_
_entity_poly.entity_id
_entity_poly.type
_entity_poly.pdbx_seq_one_letter_code
_entity_poly.pdbx_strand_id
1 'polypeptide(L)'
;MPAEAELLAEVERAYLEREDLQRLALASARTEAAGYGRATRIEDIMDFARRLGVQKIGIAHCIGLMQEARLARNIFVANGFEVYAVCCKVGSISKE
;
A
#
# COMPACT_ATOMS: atom_id res chain seq x y z
N MET A 1 -26.35 14.08 -12.61
CA MET A 1 -27.36 13.12 -13.17
C MET A 1 -27.89 12.26 -12.03
N PRO A 2 -29.17 11.86 -12.01
CA PRO A 2 -29.74 11.11 -10.88
C PRO A 2 -28.96 9.84 -10.51
N ALA A 3 -28.46 9.11 -11.50
CA ALA A 3 -27.64 7.90 -11.33
C ALA A 3 -26.29 8.15 -10.63
N GLU A 4 -25.70 9.34 -10.79
CA GLU A 4 -24.43 9.69 -10.16
C GLU A 4 -24.59 9.95 -8.66
N ALA A 5 -25.69 10.62 -8.27
CA ALA A 5 -26.00 10.85 -6.87
C ALA A 5 -26.30 9.54 -6.13
N GLU A 6 -27.00 8.61 -6.78
CA GLU A 6 -27.27 7.28 -6.23
C GLU A 6 -25.98 6.47 -6.02
N LEU A 7 -25.07 6.48 -6.99
CA LEU A 7 -23.77 5.83 -6.88
C LEU A 7 -22.93 6.42 -5.73
N LEU A 8 -22.90 7.74 -5.58
CA LEU A 8 -22.14 8.38 -4.51
C LEU A 8 -22.67 7.98 -3.12
N ALA A 9 -23.99 7.91 -2.95
CA ALA A 9 -24.60 7.46 -1.71
C ALA A 9 -24.29 5.99 -1.41
N GLU A 10 -24.25 5.13 -2.44
CA GLU A 10 -23.83 3.73 -2.29
C GLU A 10 -22.37 3.62 -1.85
N VAL A 11 -21.46 4.38 -2.48
CA VAL A 11 -20.04 4.38 -2.13
C VAL A 11 -19.83 4.90 -0.71
N GLU A 12 -20.46 6.02 -0.34
CA GLU A 12 -20.37 6.58 1.02
C GLU A 12 -20.79 5.55 2.06
N ARG A 13 -21.93 4.90 1.84
CA ARG A 13 -22.42 3.83 2.71
C ARG A 13 -21.41 2.68 2.82
N ALA A 14 -20.77 2.27 1.73
CA ALA A 14 -19.72 1.25 1.78
C ALA A 14 -18.53 1.68 2.67
N TYR A 15 -18.09 2.93 2.59
CA TYR A 15 -17.01 3.45 3.45
C TYR A 15 -17.39 3.54 4.93
N LEU A 16 -18.69 3.70 5.24
CA LEU A 16 -19.19 3.83 6.61
C LEU A 16 -19.56 2.49 7.26
N GLU A 17 -20.12 1.57 6.49
CA GLU A 17 -20.68 0.31 7.02
C GLU A 17 -19.71 -0.87 6.94
N ARG A 18 -18.78 -0.86 5.99
CA ARG A 18 -17.76 -1.93 5.90
C ARG A 18 -16.56 -1.60 6.77
N GLU A 19 -16.42 -2.31 7.88
CA GLU A 19 -15.35 -2.09 8.86
C GLU A 19 -13.93 -2.19 8.25
N ASP A 20 -13.70 -3.18 7.36
CA ASP A 20 -12.43 -3.36 6.67
C ASP A 20 -12.07 -2.15 5.80
N LEU A 21 -13.03 -1.68 5.01
CA LEU A 21 -12.86 -0.53 4.14
C LEU A 21 -12.73 0.77 4.94
N GLN A 22 -13.56 0.95 5.97
CA GLN A 22 -13.51 2.11 6.85
C GLN A 22 -12.15 2.24 7.52
N ARG A 23 -11.61 1.13 8.04
CA ARG A 23 -10.29 1.10 8.68
C ARG A 23 -9.19 1.53 7.70
N LEU A 24 -9.21 1.01 6.48
CA LEU A 24 -8.27 1.39 5.42
C LEU A 24 -8.40 2.87 5.04
N ALA A 25 -9.63 3.35 4.85
CA ALA A 25 -9.92 4.72 4.47
C ALA A 25 -9.44 5.73 5.52
N LEU A 26 -9.74 5.48 6.80
CA LEU A 26 -9.32 6.33 7.91
C LEU A 26 -7.79 6.34 8.07
N ALA A 27 -7.13 5.18 7.93
CA ALA A 27 -5.67 5.12 7.97
C ALA A 27 -5.06 5.95 6.82
N SER A 28 -5.63 5.84 5.61
CA SER A 28 -5.16 6.56 4.41
C SER A 28 -5.29 8.07 4.58
N ALA A 29 -6.47 8.55 4.95
CA ALA A 29 -6.73 9.98 5.17
C ALA A 29 -5.83 10.56 6.27
N ARG A 30 -5.57 9.79 7.34
CA ARG A 30 -4.68 10.23 8.43
C ARG A 30 -3.21 10.26 8.02
N THR A 31 -2.75 9.32 7.19
CA THR A 31 -1.39 9.34 6.64
C THR A 31 -1.18 10.55 5.74
N GLU A 32 -2.12 10.81 4.82
CA GLU A 32 -2.09 12.01 3.99
C GLU A 32 -2.05 13.28 4.86
N ALA A 33 -3.02 13.44 5.77
CA ALA A 33 -3.12 14.63 6.61
C ALA A 33 -1.86 14.88 7.47
N ALA A 34 -1.13 13.83 7.85
CA ALA A 34 0.09 13.97 8.65
C ALA A 34 1.34 14.29 7.80
N GLY A 35 1.38 13.85 6.54
CA GLY A 35 2.61 13.80 5.74
C GLY A 35 2.58 14.50 4.39
N TYR A 36 1.42 15.04 3.95
CA TYR A 36 1.24 15.56 2.60
C TYR A 36 2.30 16.59 2.20
N GLY A 37 2.99 16.32 1.09
CA GLY A 37 4.04 17.17 0.54
C GLY A 37 5.34 17.22 1.35
N ARG A 38 5.47 16.41 2.41
CA ARG A 38 6.65 16.38 3.31
C ARG A 38 7.30 15.00 3.37
N ALA A 39 6.49 13.96 3.54
CA ALA A 39 6.96 12.58 3.59
C ALA A 39 7.20 12.04 2.17
N THR A 40 8.20 11.18 2.04
CA THR A 40 8.38 10.37 0.84
C THR A 40 7.34 9.24 0.81
N ARG A 41 7.10 8.67 -0.38
CA ARG A 41 6.16 7.53 -0.50
C ARG A 41 6.58 6.31 0.35
N ILE A 42 7.87 6.12 0.57
CA ILE A 42 8.38 5.05 1.44
C ILE A 42 7.97 5.29 2.90
N GLU A 43 8.06 6.53 3.37
CA GLU A 43 7.62 6.92 4.71
C GLU A 43 6.10 6.82 4.86
N ASP A 44 5.33 7.26 3.85
CA ASP A 44 3.87 7.12 3.83
C ASP A 44 3.43 5.66 3.95
N ILE A 45 4.08 4.75 3.22
CA ILE A 45 3.79 3.31 3.29
C ILE A 45 4.01 2.80 4.73
N MET A 46 5.11 3.23 5.38
CA MET A 46 5.41 2.80 6.75
C MET A 46 4.42 3.39 7.77
N ASP A 47 4.04 4.67 7.66
CA ASP A 47 3.05 5.29 8.53
C ASP A 47 1.67 4.62 8.38
N PHE A 48 1.23 4.42 7.14
CA PHE A 48 -0.02 3.73 6.83
C PHE A 48 -0.03 2.31 7.39
N ALA A 49 1.04 1.54 7.17
CA ALA A 49 1.17 0.18 7.70
C ALA A 49 1.10 0.15 9.23
N ARG A 50 1.79 1.08 9.92
CA ARG A 50 1.77 1.18 11.39
C ARG A 50 0.38 1.51 11.92
N ARG A 51 -0.35 2.44 11.30
CA ARG A 51 -1.74 2.78 11.67
C ARG A 51 -2.68 1.59 11.55
N LEU A 52 -2.42 0.70 10.58
CA LEU A 52 -3.17 -0.52 10.39
C LEU A 52 -2.71 -1.68 11.29
N GLY A 53 -1.58 -1.54 12.01
CA GLY A 53 -0.98 -2.63 12.77
C GLY A 53 -0.34 -3.71 11.89
N VAL A 54 -0.02 -3.38 10.63
CA VAL A 54 0.61 -4.30 9.67
C VAL A 54 2.09 -4.47 10.01
N GLN A 55 2.53 -5.71 10.10
CA GLN A 55 3.94 -6.06 10.34
C GLN A 55 4.65 -6.58 9.09
N LYS A 56 3.89 -7.05 8.10
CA LYS A 56 4.40 -7.69 6.87
C LYS A 56 4.16 -6.80 5.66
N ILE A 57 5.21 -6.56 4.87
CA ILE A 57 5.13 -5.82 3.61
C ILE A 57 5.58 -6.72 2.44
N GLY A 58 4.75 -6.80 1.42
CA GLY A 58 5.08 -7.47 0.15
C GLY A 58 5.54 -6.47 -0.90
N ILE A 59 6.62 -6.79 -1.62
CA ILE A 59 7.12 -6.01 -2.76
C ILE A 59 7.05 -6.88 -4.01
N ALA A 60 6.05 -6.66 -4.86
CA ALA A 60 6.03 -7.20 -6.21
C ALA A 60 6.73 -6.22 -7.16
N HIS A 61 7.74 -6.69 -7.90
CA HIS A 61 8.54 -5.80 -8.74
C HIS A 61 8.88 -6.42 -10.11
N CYS A 62 9.16 -5.56 -11.09
CA CYS A 62 9.71 -5.98 -12.37
C CYS A 62 11.18 -6.39 -12.23
N ILE A 63 11.67 -7.30 -13.07
CA ILE A 63 13.09 -7.68 -13.14
C ILE A 63 14.01 -6.46 -13.35
N GLY A 64 13.54 -5.44 -14.10
CA GLY A 64 14.30 -4.21 -14.35
C GLY A 64 14.39 -3.27 -13.14
N LEU A 65 13.59 -3.49 -12.09
CA LEU A 65 13.56 -2.66 -10.87
C LEU A 65 14.12 -3.41 -9.65
N MET A 66 15.05 -4.33 -9.88
CA MET A 66 15.55 -5.22 -8.84
C MET A 66 16.32 -4.45 -7.75
N GLN A 67 17.04 -3.39 -8.12
CA GLN A 67 17.85 -2.61 -7.19
C GLN A 67 16.98 -1.69 -6.33
N GLU A 68 15.97 -1.06 -6.93
CA GLU A 68 14.98 -0.23 -6.25
C GLU A 68 14.18 -1.07 -5.26
N ALA A 69 13.73 -2.27 -5.68
CA ALA A 69 13.04 -3.21 -4.80
C ALA A 69 13.93 -3.66 -3.64
N ARG A 70 15.22 -3.92 -3.88
CA ARG A 70 16.19 -4.27 -2.84
C ARG A 70 16.42 -3.12 -1.86
N LEU A 71 16.53 -1.89 -2.35
CA LEU A 71 16.70 -0.70 -1.50
C LEU A 71 15.46 -0.46 -0.64
N ALA A 72 14.27 -0.48 -1.24
CA ALA A 72 13.01 -0.34 -0.50
C ALA A 72 12.86 -1.43 0.57
N ARG A 73 13.16 -2.69 0.23
CA ARG A 73 13.19 -3.80 1.20
C ARG A 73 14.11 -3.51 2.37
N ASN A 74 15.34 -3.06 2.11
CA ASN A 74 16.31 -2.76 3.17
C ASN A 74 15.81 -1.64 4.09
N ILE A 75 15.20 -0.59 3.54
CA ILE A 75 14.61 0.51 4.33
C ILE A 75 13.51 -0.02 5.25
N PHE A 76 12.58 -0.81 4.72
CA PHE A 76 11.47 -1.37 5.51
C PHE A 76 11.96 -2.33 6.59
N VAL A 77 12.92 -3.22 6.29
CA VAL A 77 13.52 -4.13 7.28
C VAL A 77 14.22 -3.35 8.39
N ALA A 78 15.00 -2.31 8.04
CA ALA A 78 15.66 -1.45 9.02
C ALA A 78 14.66 -0.70 9.93
N ASN A 79 13.40 -0.56 9.49
CA ASN A 79 12.31 0.06 10.22
C ASN A 79 11.39 -0.94 10.95
N GLY A 80 11.79 -2.21 11.05
CA GLY A 80 11.13 -3.23 11.86
C GLY A 80 10.02 -4.02 11.15
N PHE A 81 9.88 -3.89 9.82
CA PHE A 81 8.92 -4.70 9.06
C PHE A 81 9.53 -6.03 8.62
N GLU A 82 8.69 -7.05 8.56
CA GLU A 82 8.99 -8.32 7.87
C GLU A 82 8.66 -8.13 6.38
N VAL A 83 9.64 -8.35 5.50
CA VAL A 83 9.50 -7.97 4.08
C VAL A 83 9.78 -9.15 3.15
N TYR A 84 8.82 -9.40 2.27
CA TYR A 84 8.92 -10.39 1.20
C TYR A 84 8.94 -9.68 -0.16
N ALA A 85 9.83 -10.10 -1.05
CA ALA A 85 9.91 -9.53 -2.40
C ALA A 85 9.79 -10.63 -3.45
N VAL A 86 9.03 -10.35 -4.51
CA VAL A 86 8.81 -11.26 -5.63
C VAL A 86 9.08 -10.52 -6.94
N CYS A 87 9.96 -11.10 -7.76
CA CYS A 87 10.23 -10.64 -9.12
C CYS A 87 9.15 -11.12 -10.09
N CYS A 88 8.80 -10.32 -11.09
CA CYS A 88 7.82 -10.67 -12.13
C CYS A 88 8.17 -11.92 -12.96
N LYS A 89 9.43 -12.38 -12.90
CA LYS A 89 9.92 -13.60 -13.56
C LYS A 89 9.93 -14.82 -12.64
N VAL A 90 9.40 -14.73 -11.41
CA VAL A 90 9.28 -15.90 -10.54
C VAL A 90 8.48 -16.98 -11.27
N GLY A 91 9.02 -18.20 -11.36
CA GLY A 91 8.38 -19.31 -12.07
C GLY A 91 8.39 -19.21 -13.61
N SER A 92 9.16 -18.30 -14.22
CA SER A 92 9.24 -18.22 -15.68
C SER A 92 9.94 -19.44 -16.28
N ILE A 93 9.40 -19.97 -17.38
CA ILE A 93 10.01 -21.04 -18.17
C ILE A 93 11.11 -20.44 -19.05
N SER A 94 12.23 -21.17 -19.19
CA SER A 94 13.30 -20.78 -20.12
C SER A 94 12.75 -20.61 -21.53
N LYS A 95 13.33 -19.67 -22.27
CA LYS A 95 13.07 -19.52 -23.70
C LYS A 95 14.11 -20.27 -24.56
N GLU A 96 15.14 -20.82 -23.92
CA GLU A 96 16.14 -21.70 -24.55
C GLU A 96 15.57 -23.08 -24.83
#